data_AF-X1NBW4-F1
#
_entry.id   AF-X1NBW4-F1
#
_cell.length_a   1.000
_cell.length_b   1.000
_cell.length_c   1.000
_cell.angle_alpha   90.00
_cell.angle_beta   90.00
_cell.angle_gamma   90.00
#
_symmetry.space_group_name_H-M   'P 1'
#
loop_
_entity.id
_entity.type
_entity.pdbx_description
1 polymer ?
#
loop_
_entity_poly.entity_id
_entity_poly.type
_entity_poly.pdbx_seq_one_letter_code
_entity_poly.pdbx_strand_id
1 'polypeptide(L)'
;GLEYAPGCTSTTEELVEIAQVVKKYGGIYATHIRDLTGTIHENGQPGVLEAIKEAIEIGRSADIPVHIGHIQVNAPQNQVTASQVLKLIEDARREGLDVTCDAYPYAAGCTWITMLTPPKYKTSTGIREEYKTPEGRAELKKAVEHTFSYLGPEKVMINLFPEKESYEGKTIQEIAETEGKEPSQVYVELACADRAPMCIFHDQDIQIVKGLMPHEYLFTASDGWVIPQGSDVPHPRCYGTFPCAVIVRQTAGEVKTSPSAALSCLLL
;
A
#
# COMPACT_ATOMS: atom_id res chain seq x y z
N GLY A 1 10.37 0.60 2.72
CA GLY A 1 9.32 -0.43 2.87
C GLY A 1 9.77 -1.71 2.23
N LEU A 2 9.37 -2.84 2.79
CA LEU A 2 9.79 -4.18 2.36
C LEU A 2 9.05 -4.67 1.10
N GLU A 3 7.98 -4.00 0.66
CA GLU A 3 7.35 -4.26 -0.65
C GLU A 3 8.18 -3.70 -1.83
N TYR A 4 9.07 -2.74 -1.56
CA TYR A 4 9.84 -2.01 -2.57
C TYR A 4 11.28 -2.50 -2.67
N ALA A 5 11.85 -2.47 -3.88
CA ALA A 5 13.28 -2.64 -4.06
C ALA A 5 14.05 -1.42 -3.47
N PRO A 6 15.20 -1.63 -2.82
CA PRO A 6 15.88 -2.91 -2.61
C PRO A 6 15.39 -3.71 -1.39
N GLY A 7 14.60 -3.11 -0.50
CA GLY A 7 14.18 -3.72 0.78
C GLY A 7 13.42 -5.04 0.65
N CYS A 8 12.74 -5.28 -0.48
CA CYS A 8 12.09 -6.56 -0.77
C CYS A 8 13.02 -7.77 -0.84
N THR A 9 14.33 -7.54 -0.91
CA THR A 9 15.36 -8.60 -0.90
C THR A 9 16.02 -8.82 0.46
N SER A 10 15.80 -7.94 1.44
CA SER A 10 16.34 -8.09 2.80
C SER A 10 15.64 -9.25 3.52
N THR A 11 16.42 -10.05 4.26
CA THR A 11 15.89 -11.15 5.08
C THR A 11 15.46 -10.64 6.46
N THR A 12 14.61 -11.41 7.14
CA THR A 12 14.21 -11.12 8.52
C THR A 12 15.44 -10.99 9.44
N GLU A 13 16.43 -11.87 9.28
CA GLU A 13 17.66 -11.88 10.07
C GLU A 13 18.49 -10.61 9.85
N GLU A 14 18.64 -10.17 8.59
CA GLU A 14 19.30 -8.90 8.27
C GLU A 14 18.62 -7.73 8.98
N LEU A 15 17.29 -7.69 8.95
CA LEU A 15 16.50 -6.64 9.60
C LEU A 15 16.62 -6.69 11.12
N VAL A 16 16.69 -7.87 11.72
CA VAL A 16 16.94 -8.05 13.17
C VAL A 16 18.31 -7.50 13.56
N GLU A 17 19.37 -7.81 12.82
CA GLU A 17 20.72 -7.32 13.10
C GLU A 17 20.78 -5.78 13.05
N ILE A 18 20.14 -5.17 12.04
CA ILE A 18 20.04 -3.71 11.93
C ILE A 18 19.22 -3.14 13.11
N ALA A 19 18.08 -3.74 13.43
CA ALA A 19 17.21 -3.30 14.51
C ALA A 19 17.91 -3.36 15.88
N GLN A 20 18.74 -4.38 16.14
CA GLN A 20 19.55 -4.47 17.36
C GLN A 20 20.56 -3.33 17.49
N VAL A 21 21.10 -2.81 16.37
CA VAL A 21 21.93 -1.61 16.39
C VAL A 21 21.09 -0.39 16.75
N VAL A 22 19.93 -0.20 16.10
CA VAL A 22 19.01 0.94 16.34
C VAL A 22 18.55 0.98 17.80
N LYS A 23 18.24 -0.18 18.38
CA LYS A 23 17.84 -0.30 19.79
C LYS A 23 18.85 0.31 20.76
N LYS A 24 20.16 0.16 20.51
CA LYS A 24 21.22 0.71 21.40
C LYS A 24 21.12 2.24 21.55
N TYR A 25 20.41 2.90 20.64
CA TYR A 25 20.18 4.34 20.64
C TYR A 25 18.74 4.72 21.05
N GLY A 26 17.94 3.76 21.53
CA GLY A 26 16.54 3.99 21.91
C GLY A 26 15.60 4.26 20.73
N GLY A 27 15.98 3.80 19.52
CA GLY A 27 15.12 3.94 18.33
C GLY A 27 14.01 2.89 18.25
N ILE A 28 13.28 2.92 17.14
CA ILE A 28 12.18 1.99 16.83
C ILE A 28 12.40 1.31 15.48
N TYR A 29 11.79 0.14 15.29
CA TYR A 29 11.65 -0.48 13.97
C TYR A 29 10.33 -0.04 13.33
N ALA A 30 10.39 1.02 12.52
CA ALA A 30 9.26 1.47 11.71
C ALA A 30 9.31 0.81 10.32
N THR A 31 8.19 0.25 9.86
CA THR A 31 8.17 -0.51 8.61
C THR A 31 6.88 -0.34 7.80
N HIS A 32 7.05 -0.19 6.50
CA HIS A 32 6.05 -0.60 5.51
C HIS A 32 6.31 -2.08 5.26
N ILE A 33 5.38 -2.93 5.70
CA ILE A 33 5.53 -4.39 5.72
C ILE A 33 5.68 -4.99 4.31
N ARG A 34 6.13 -6.23 4.24
CA ARG A 34 6.57 -6.87 2.99
C ARG A 34 5.45 -7.12 1.98
N ASP A 35 4.24 -7.35 2.48
CA ASP A 35 3.07 -7.61 1.67
C ASP A 35 1.87 -6.95 2.38
N LEU A 36 1.12 -6.13 1.65
CA LEU A 36 -0.11 -5.51 2.13
C LEU A 36 -1.35 -6.15 1.50
N THR A 37 -1.18 -7.19 0.67
CA THR A 37 -2.27 -7.86 -0.04
C THR A 37 -2.80 -9.05 0.76
N GLY A 38 -4.02 -9.44 0.46
CA GLY A 38 -4.56 -10.73 0.91
C GLY A 38 -4.08 -11.93 0.10
N THR A 39 -3.12 -11.78 -0.83
CA THR A 39 -2.61 -12.88 -1.65
C THR A 39 -2.26 -14.09 -0.78
N ILE A 40 -2.77 -15.27 -1.15
CA ILE A 40 -2.50 -16.50 -0.39
C ILE A 40 -1.10 -16.99 -0.76
N HIS A 41 -0.21 -17.00 0.23
CA HIS A 41 1.14 -17.54 0.09
C HIS A 41 1.13 -19.08 0.09
N GLU A 42 2.25 -19.70 -0.22
CA GLU A 42 2.38 -21.18 -0.34
C GLU A 42 1.97 -21.92 0.94
N ASN A 43 2.10 -21.27 2.10
CA ASN A 43 1.68 -21.80 3.39
C ASN A 43 0.17 -21.67 3.67
N GLY A 44 -0.61 -21.17 2.69
CA GLY A 44 -2.05 -21.00 2.79
C GLY A 44 -2.50 -19.78 3.61
N GLN A 45 -1.58 -18.89 4.00
CA GLN A 45 -1.90 -17.68 4.75
C GLN A 45 -1.93 -16.43 3.85
N PRO A 46 -2.80 -15.44 4.15
CA PRO A 46 -2.76 -14.14 3.48
C PRO A 46 -1.44 -13.40 3.75
N GLY A 47 -0.85 -12.86 2.69
CA GLY A 47 0.46 -12.18 2.74
C GLY A 47 0.55 -11.08 3.78
N VAL A 48 -0.49 -10.24 3.90
CA VAL A 48 -0.56 -9.18 4.93
C VAL A 48 -0.43 -9.71 6.36
N LEU A 49 -1.03 -10.87 6.66
CA LEU A 49 -0.95 -11.44 8.01
C LEU A 49 0.46 -12.00 8.29
N GLU A 50 1.10 -12.60 7.28
CA GLU A 50 2.49 -13.08 7.40
C GLU A 50 3.47 -11.92 7.54
N ALA A 51 3.27 -10.83 6.80
CA ALA A 51 4.12 -9.66 6.86
C ALA A 51 3.98 -8.89 8.21
N ILE A 52 2.79 -8.89 8.82
CA ILE A 52 2.60 -8.40 10.19
C ILE A 52 3.36 -9.29 11.20
N LYS A 53 3.26 -10.62 11.06
CA LYS A 53 4.01 -11.56 11.92
C LYS A 53 5.52 -11.38 11.78
N GLU A 54 6.02 -11.16 10.57
CA GLU A 54 7.43 -10.84 10.31
C GLU A 54 7.86 -9.57 11.07
N ALA A 55 7.07 -8.49 10.99
CA ALA A 55 7.38 -7.26 11.71
C ALA A 55 7.40 -7.44 13.24
N ILE A 56 6.44 -8.20 13.78
CA ILE A 56 6.38 -8.56 15.19
C ILE A 56 7.59 -9.41 15.59
N GLU A 57 7.98 -10.37 14.75
CA GLU A 57 9.13 -11.23 15.02
C GLU A 57 10.45 -10.45 15.02
N ILE A 58 10.62 -9.49 14.09
CA ILE A 58 11.76 -8.58 14.11
C ILE A 58 11.80 -7.80 15.42
N GLY A 59 10.66 -7.24 15.84
CA GLY A 59 10.52 -6.55 17.12
C GLY A 59 10.90 -7.40 18.32
N ARG A 60 10.40 -8.64 18.35
CA ARG A 60 10.67 -9.61 19.42
C ARG A 60 12.13 -10.02 19.47
N SER A 61 12.70 -10.41 18.33
CA SER A 61 14.08 -10.90 18.22
C SER A 61 15.13 -9.81 18.45
N ALA A 62 14.84 -8.57 18.08
CA ALA A 62 15.70 -7.42 18.39
C ALA A 62 15.40 -6.80 19.77
N ASP A 63 14.26 -7.12 20.39
CA ASP A 63 13.72 -6.48 21.59
C ASP A 63 13.68 -4.95 21.42
N ILE A 64 12.96 -4.50 20.39
CA ILE A 64 12.78 -3.10 19.97
C ILE A 64 11.30 -2.79 19.75
N PRO A 65 10.82 -1.57 20.03
CA PRO A 65 9.47 -1.17 19.65
C PRO A 65 9.26 -1.22 18.13
N VAL A 66 8.05 -1.61 17.72
CA VAL A 66 7.66 -1.74 16.30
C VAL A 66 6.58 -0.73 15.96
N HIS A 67 6.72 -0.08 14.81
CA HIS A 67 5.69 0.77 14.22
C HIS A 67 5.35 0.29 12.81
N ILE A 68 4.14 -0.23 12.63
CA ILE A 68 3.65 -0.69 11.32
C ILE A 68 2.96 0.48 10.62
N GLY A 69 3.60 1.01 9.59
CA GLY A 69 3.09 2.15 8.82
C GLY A 69 1.88 1.78 7.97
N HIS A 70 0.94 2.73 7.83
CA HIS A 70 -0.22 2.72 6.92
C HIS A 70 -0.85 1.32 6.73
N ILE A 71 -1.26 0.70 7.83
CA ILE A 71 -1.79 -0.67 7.84
C ILE A 71 -3.15 -0.72 7.12
N GLN A 72 -3.24 -1.62 6.16
CA GLN A 72 -4.39 -1.79 5.26
C GLN A 72 -4.32 -3.17 4.60
N VAL A 73 -5.37 -3.53 3.87
CA VAL A 73 -5.37 -4.74 3.04
C VAL A 73 -5.73 -4.37 1.61
N ASN A 74 -4.75 -4.53 0.74
CA ASN A 74 -4.82 -4.29 -0.69
C ASN A 74 -5.38 -5.51 -1.43
N ALA A 75 -5.84 -5.29 -2.65
CA ALA A 75 -6.31 -6.34 -3.53
C ALA A 75 -5.16 -7.33 -3.88
N PRO A 76 -5.46 -8.64 -4.01
CA PRO A 76 -6.74 -9.26 -3.69
C PRO A 76 -6.92 -9.34 -2.17
N GLN A 77 -8.10 -8.98 -1.63
CA GLN A 77 -8.27 -8.90 -0.16
C GLN A 77 -8.48 -10.27 0.51
N ASN A 78 -8.97 -11.29 -0.22
CA ASN A 78 -9.11 -12.69 0.21
C ASN A 78 -9.72 -12.90 1.62
N GLN A 79 -10.78 -12.17 1.95
CA GLN A 79 -11.53 -12.28 3.20
C GLN A 79 -10.71 -12.01 4.49
N VAL A 80 -9.56 -11.34 4.38
CA VAL A 80 -8.88 -10.82 5.57
C VAL A 80 -9.81 -9.83 6.28
N THR A 81 -9.81 -9.85 7.61
CA THR A 81 -10.64 -8.99 8.45
C THR A 81 -9.81 -8.11 9.36
N ALA A 82 -10.35 -6.96 9.77
CA ALA A 82 -9.73 -6.12 10.79
C ALA A 82 -9.45 -6.90 12.08
N SER A 83 -10.35 -7.80 12.50
CA SER A 83 -10.17 -8.59 13.72
C SER A 83 -8.96 -9.53 13.66
N GLN A 84 -8.65 -10.11 12.50
CA GLN A 84 -7.44 -10.94 12.34
C GLN A 84 -6.17 -10.11 12.47
N VAL A 85 -6.14 -8.92 11.87
CA VAL A 85 -5.02 -7.98 11.98
C VAL A 85 -4.85 -7.51 13.42
N LEU A 86 -5.93 -7.07 14.07
CA LEU A 86 -5.91 -6.61 15.48
C LEU A 86 -5.43 -7.70 16.41
N LYS A 87 -5.92 -8.93 16.23
CA LYS A 87 -5.51 -10.07 17.05
C LYS A 87 -4.00 -10.28 17.08
N LEU A 88 -3.32 -10.18 15.94
CA LEU A 88 -1.85 -10.32 15.88
C LEU A 88 -1.15 -9.22 16.70
N ILE A 89 -1.60 -7.97 16.54
CA ILE A 89 -1.01 -6.81 17.22
C ILE A 89 -1.29 -6.89 18.73
N GLU A 90 -2.53 -7.16 19.13
CA GLU A 90 -2.95 -7.26 20.53
C GLU A 90 -2.30 -8.41 21.27
N ASP A 91 -2.12 -9.57 20.62
CA ASP A 91 -1.42 -10.70 21.21
C ASP A 91 0.06 -10.35 21.46
N ALA A 92 0.75 -9.74 20.49
CA ALA A 92 2.13 -9.28 20.67
C ALA A 92 2.26 -8.23 21.79
N ARG A 93 1.30 -7.29 21.88
CA ARG A 93 1.25 -6.31 22.97
C ARG A 93 1.02 -6.98 24.33
N ARG A 94 0.17 -8.01 24.40
CA ARG A 94 -0.06 -8.80 25.62
C ARG A 94 1.17 -9.58 26.07
N GLU A 95 2.01 -9.98 25.12
CA GLU A 95 3.33 -10.58 25.37
C GLU A 95 4.38 -9.56 25.86
N GLY A 96 4.06 -8.27 25.87
CA GLY A 96 4.92 -7.19 26.36
C GLY A 96 5.68 -6.44 25.27
N LEU A 97 5.45 -6.74 24.00
CA LEU A 97 6.07 -6.01 22.89
C LEU A 97 5.37 -4.67 22.65
N ASP A 98 6.13 -3.57 22.53
CA ASP A 98 5.56 -2.28 22.17
C ASP A 98 5.33 -2.19 20.65
N VAL A 99 4.11 -2.52 20.21
CA VAL A 99 3.71 -2.49 18.81
C VAL A 99 2.66 -1.40 18.60
N THR A 100 2.94 -0.46 17.72
CA THR A 100 1.99 0.55 17.25
C THR A 100 1.80 0.44 15.75
N CYS A 101 0.74 1.07 15.23
CA CYS A 101 0.52 1.19 13.80
C CYS A 101 -0.08 2.55 13.45
N ASP A 102 -0.15 2.87 12.17
CA ASP A 102 -0.91 4.02 11.68
C ASP A 102 -1.73 3.65 10.45
N ALA A 103 -2.76 4.45 10.14
CA ALA A 103 -3.52 4.35 8.91
C ALA A 103 -4.09 5.70 8.49
N TYR A 104 -4.41 5.84 7.20
CA TYR A 104 -5.20 6.93 6.65
C TYR A 104 -6.61 6.44 6.26
N PRO A 105 -7.66 7.26 6.44
CA PRO A 105 -9.05 6.86 6.25
C PRO A 105 -9.49 6.88 4.77
N TYR A 106 -8.80 6.17 3.89
CA TYR A 106 -9.13 6.10 2.45
C TYR A 106 -9.14 4.66 1.94
N ALA A 107 -9.83 4.43 0.83
CA ALA A 107 -9.91 3.14 0.16
C ALA A 107 -8.86 2.99 -0.95
N ALA A 108 -7.85 3.86 -0.97
CA ALA A 108 -6.88 3.94 -2.04
C ALA A 108 -5.48 4.27 -1.50
N GLY A 109 -4.46 3.71 -2.15
CA GLY A 109 -3.06 4.07 -1.94
C GLY A 109 -2.55 5.03 -3.01
N CYS A 110 -1.40 5.65 -2.78
CA CYS A 110 -0.68 6.41 -3.80
C CYS A 110 0.81 6.06 -3.79
N THR A 111 1.33 5.61 -4.93
CA THR A 111 2.75 5.23 -5.11
C THR A 111 3.08 5.11 -6.60
N TRP A 112 4.29 4.67 -6.93
CA TRP A 112 4.74 4.45 -8.30
C TRP A 112 3.94 3.35 -9.01
N ILE A 113 3.68 3.52 -10.32
CA ILE A 113 3.05 2.48 -11.17
C ILE A 113 3.82 1.16 -11.13
N THR A 114 5.09 1.13 -10.75
CA THR A 114 5.83 -0.13 -10.64
C THR A 114 5.32 -1.03 -9.50
N MET A 115 4.47 -0.54 -8.60
CA MET A 115 3.99 -1.30 -7.44
C MET A 115 3.30 -2.61 -7.84
N LEU A 116 2.39 -2.61 -8.83
CA LEU A 116 1.66 -3.84 -9.22
C LEU A 116 2.48 -4.86 -10.03
N THR A 117 3.76 -4.56 -10.27
CA THR A 117 4.67 -5.55 -10.86
C THR A 117 5.24 -6.45 -9.75
N PRO A 118 5.54 -7.73 -9.99
CA PRO A 118 6.27 -8.53 -9.01
C PRO A 118 7.69 -8.01 -8.71
N PRO A 119 8.25 -8.23 -7.51
CA PRO A 119 9.58 -7.71 -7.13
C PRO A 119 10.71 -8.00 -8.11
N LYS A 120 10.67 -9.17 -8.79
CA LYS A 120 11.68 -9.57 -9.78
C LYS A 120 11.83 -8.59 -10.95
N TYR A 121 10.78 -7.83 -11.29
CA TYR A 121 10.81 -6.89 -12.41
C TYR A 121 11.36 -5.51 -12.04
N LYS A 122 11.49 -5.20 -10.75
CA LYS A 122 11.70 -3.84 -10.26
C LYS A 122 13.17 -3.55 -9.94
N THR A 123 13.52 -2.28 -10.06
CA THR A 123 14.65 -1.62 -9.37
C THR A 123 14.09 -0.64 -8.33
N SER A 124 14.95 0.07 -7.61
CA SER A 124 14.52 1.13 -6.68
C SER A 124 13.87 2.32 -7.38
N THR A 125 14.05 2.48 -8.69
CA THR A 125 13.59 3.65 -9.45
C THR A 125 12.74 3.31 -10.68
N GLY A 126 12.45 2.04 -10.94
CA GLY A 126 11.75 1.65 -12.16
C GLY A 126 11.72 0.14 -12.41
N ILE A 127 11.71 -0.23 -13.69
CA ILE A 127 11.78 -1.62 -14.18
C ILE A 127 13.21 -1.93 -14.60
N ARG A 128 13.65 -3.19 -14.39
CA ARG A 128 14.99 -3.63 -14.79
C ARG A 128 15.13 -3.64 -16.31
N GLU A 129 16.33 -3.34 -16.81
CA GLU A 129 16.60 -3.15 -18.24
C GLU A 129 16.27 -4.38 -19.09
N GLU A 130 16.49 -5.58 -18.57
CA GLU A 130 16.12 -6.84 -19.25
C GLU A 130 14.62 -6.93 -19.55
N TYR A 131 13.77 -6.30 -18.74
CA TYR A 131 12.31 -6.28 -18.89
C TYR A 131 11.81 -5.12 -19.76
N LYS A 132 12.69 -4.24 -20.23
CA LYS A 132 12.36 -3.17 -21.18
C LYS A 132 12.47 -3.61 -22.64
N THR A 133 13.05 -4.78 -22.91
CA THR A 133 13.12 -5.43 -24.24
C THR A 133 11.76 -5.94 -24.71
N PRO A 134 11.53 -6.23 -26.01
CA PRO A 134 10.28 -6.81 -26.48
C PRO A 134 9.88 -8.09 -25.74
N GLU A 135 10.83 -8.99 -25.53
CA GLU A 135 10.62 -10.26 -24.82
C GLU A 135 10.29 -10.03 -23.34
N GLY A 136 11.06 -9.15 -22.70
CA GLY A 136 10.87 -8.78 -21.30
C GLY A 136 9.53 -8.09 -21.04
N ARG A 137 9.11 -7.18 -21.93
CA ARG A 137 7.80 -6.52 -21.89
C ARG A 137 6.66 -7.52 -22.07
N ALA A 138 6.83 -8.54 -22.92
CA ALA A 138 5.84 -9.58 -23.09
C ALA A 138 5.66 -10.43 -21.82
N GLU A 139 6.75 -10.70 -21.09
CA GLU A 139 6.68 -11.36 -19.77
C GLU A 139 6.00 -10.46 -18.73
N LEU A 140 6.41 -9.19 -18.65
CA LEU A 140 5.83 -8.21 -17.73
C LEU A 140 4.33 -8.02 -17.98
N LYS A 141 3.91 -7.97 -19.25
CA LYS A 141 2.51 -7.87 -19.65
C LYS A 141 1.66 -9.00 -19.08
N LYS A 142 2.15 -10.25 -19.10
CA LYS A 142 1.45 -11.40 -18.50
C LYS A 142 1.29 -11.25 -16.99
N ALA A 143 2.31 -10.73 -16.31
CA ALA A 143 2.23 -10.48 -14.87
C ALA A 143 1.20 -9.39 -14.56
N VAL A 144 1.16 -8.32 -15.36
CA VAL A 144 0.17 -7.24 -15.23
C VAL A 144 -1.25 -7.75 -15.53
N GLU A 145 -1.43 -8.59 -16.54
CA GLU A 145 -2.73 -9.22 -16.84
C GLU A 145 -3.23 -10.08 -15.69
N HIS A 146 -2.33 -10.81 -15.04
CA HIS A 146 -2.69 -11.54 -13.82
C HIS A 146 -3.13 -10.58 -12.71
N THR A 147 -2.41 -9.49 -12.48
CA THR A 147 -2.83 -8.48 -11.49
C THR A 147 -4.20 -7.88 -11.85
N PHE A 148 -4.41 -7.55 -13.11
CA PHE A 148 -5.67 -7.00 -13.62
C PHE A 148 -6.85 -7.97 -13.55
N SER A 149 -6.62 -9.26 -13.34
CA SER A 149 -7.70 -10.23 -13.10
C SER A 149 -8.40 -10.03 -11.75
N TYR A 150 -7.76 -9.38 -10.78
CA TYR A 150 -8.31 -9.09 -9.46
C TYR A 150 -8.27 -7.60 -9.07
N LEU A 151 -7.48 -6.77 -9.76
CA LEU A 151 -7.47 -5.32 -9.63
C LEU A 151 -7.57 -4.68 -11.02
N GLY A 152 -8.80 -4.41 -11.47
CA GLY A 152 -9.05 -3.93 -12.83
C GLY A 152 -8.31 -2.63 -13.19
N PRO A 153 -7.98 -2.40 -14.47
CA PRO A 153 -7.26 -1.20 -14.92
C PRO A 153 -8.01 0.12 -14.65
N GLU A 154 -9.33 0.08 -14.49
CA GLU A 154 -10.16 1.21 -14.06
C GLU A 154 -9.92 1.64 -12.61
N LYS A 155 -9.21 0.83 -11.81
CA LYS A 155 -8.84 1.12 -10.42
C LYS A 155 -7.46 1.77 -10.28
N VAL A 156 -6.74 1.96 -11.40
CA VAL A 156 -5.40 2.53 -11.42
C VAL A 156 -5.46 3.87 -12.16
N MET A 157 -5.36 4.97 -11.41
CA MET A 157 -5.43 6.33 -11.95
C MET A 157 -4.05 7.01 -11.89
N ILE A 158 -3.67 7.72 -12.95
CA ILE A 158 -2.40 8.47 -12.95
C ILE A 158 -2.55 9.76 -12.15
N ASN A 159 -1.67 9.93 -11.17
CA ASN A 159 -1.61 11.09 -10.29
C ASN A 159 -0.52 12.10 -10.71
N LEU A 160 0.60 11.62 -11.22
CA LEU A 160 1.71 12.48 -11.63
C LEU A 160 2.45 11.82 -12.77
N PHE A 161 2.49 12.49 -13.93
CA PHE A 161 3.25 12.04 -15.07
C PHE A 161 3.78 13.20 -15.92
N PRO A 162 4.92 13.81 -15.52
CA PRO A 162 5.46 14.99 -16.19
C PRO A 162 5.79 14.79 -17.68
N GLU A 163 6.00 13.55 -18.13
CA GLU A 163 6.26 13.25 -19.54
C GLU A 163 4.99 13.35 -20.41
N LYS A 164 3.79 13.21 -19.82
CA LYS A 164 2.51 13.30 -20.53
C LYS A 164 1.37 13.72 -19.59
N GLU A 165 1.36 15.00 -19.18
CA GLU A 165 0.36 15.60 -18.27
C GLU A 165 -1.10 15.32 -18.68
N SER A 166 -1.39 15.18 -19.99
CA SER A 166 -2.72 14.83 -20.51
C SER A 166 -3.28 13.47 -20.01
N TYR A 167 -2.45 12.65 -19.37
CA TYR A 167 -2.85 11.39 -18.74
C TYR A 167 -3.19 11.54 -17.26
N GLU A 168 -2.80 12.64 -16.61
CA GLU A 168 -3.12 12.87 -15.20
C GLU A 168 -4.63 12.93 -14.98
N GLY A 169 -5.10 12.28 -13.92
CA GLY A 169 -6.53 12.12 -13.62
C GLY A 169 -7.24 11.06 -14.45
N LYS A 170 -6.55 10.37 -15.38
CA LYS A 170 -7.12 9.26 -16.16
C LYS A 170 -6.70 7.91 -15.60
N THR A 171 -7.62 6.96 -15.69
CA THR A 171 -7.37 5.55 -15.41
C THR A 171 -6.60 4.89 -16.54
N ILE A 172 -5.93 3.76 -16.25
CA ILE A 172 -5.28 2.94 -17.28
C ILE A 172 -6.29 2.50 -18.34
N GLN A 173 -7.54 2.21 -17.92
CA GLN A 173 -8.63 1.85 -18.82
C GLN A 173 -8.98 3.00 -19.80
N GLU A 174 -9.18 4.22 -19.32
CA GLU A 174 -9.50 5.37 -20.17
C GLU A 174 -8.37 5.74 -21.14
N ILE A 175 -7.12 5.59 -20.70
CA ILE A 175 -5.94 5.80 -21.55
C ILE A 175 -5.91 4.73 -22.65
N ALA A 176 -6.15 3.47 -22.30
CA ALA A 176 -6.20 2.36 -23.24
C ALA A 176 -7.27 2.54 -24.32
N GLU A 177 -8.47 3.00 -23.94
CA GLU A 177 -9.55 3.33 -24.85
C GLU A 177 -9.19 4.48 -25.79
N THR A 178 -8.58 5.55 -25.25
CA THR A 178 -8.18 6.73 -26.02
C THR A 178 -7.10 6.39 -27.05
N GLU A 179 -6.14 5.54 -26.67
CA GLU A 179 -4.99 5.17 -27.51
C GLU A 179 -5.26 3.94 -28.40
N GLY A 180 -6.42 3.28 -28.25
CA GLY A 180 -6.77 2.06 -29.00
C GLY A 180 -5.85 0.87 -28.69
N LYS A 181 -5.43 0.73 -27.43
CA LYS A 181 -4.49 -0.30 -26.95
C LYS A 181 -5.12 -1.18 -25.88
N GLU A 182 -4.50 -2.33 -25.63
CA GLU A 182 -4.83 -3.16 -24.47
C GLU A 182 -4.38 -2.46 -23.16
N PRO A 183 -5.18 -2.49 -22.07
CA PRO A 183 -4.79 -1.89 -20.79
C PRO A 183 -3.45 -2.39 -20.25
N SER A 184 -3.18 -3.69 -20.37
CA SER A 184 -1.92 -4.29 -19.93
C SER A 184 -0.73 -3.79 -20.75
N GLN A 185 -0.94 -3.47 -22.04
CA GLN A 185 0.10 -2.86 -22.88
C GLN A 185 0.39 -1.43 -22.43
N VAL A 186 -0.65 -0.61 -22.21
CA VAL A 186 -0.50 0.77 -21.71
C VAL A 186 0.25 0.78 -20.38
N TYR A 187 -0.12 -0.10 -19.46
CA TYR A 187 0.55 -0.21 -18.17
C TYR A 187 2.04 -0.52 -18.31
N VAL A 188 2.40 -1.49 -19.15
CA VAL A 188 3.81 -1.87 -19.38
C VAL A 188 4.59 -0.74 -20.03
N GLU A 189 4.02 -0.02 -20.99
CA GLU A 189 4.64 1.15 -21.62
C GLU A 189 4.95 2.23 -20.58
N LEU A 190 4.00 2.53 -19.69
CA LEU A 190 4.16 3.51 -18.61
C LEU A 190 5.16 3.06 -17.54
N ALA A 191 5.10 1.79 -17.12
CA ALA A 191 6.03 1.24 -16.13
C ALA A 191 7.48 1.20 -16.65
N CYS A 192 7.67 1.06 -17.96
CA CYS A 192 8.97 1.07 -18.62
C CYS A 192 9.45 2.45 -19.07
N ALA A 193 8.68 3.52 -18.81
CA ALA A 193 9.09 4.89 -19.11
C ALA A 193 10.37 5.28 -18.34
N ASP A 194 11.09 6.29 -18.83
CA ASP A 194 12.29 6.79 -18.16
C ASP A 194 11.95 7.33 -16.78
N ARG A 195 10.80 8.01 -16.65
CA ARG A 195 10.18 8.38 -15.38
C ARG A 195 8.78 7.79 -15.28
N ALA A 196 8.72 6.61 -14.67
CA ALA A 196 7.45 5.94 -14.42
C ALA A 196 6.49 6.86 -13.62
N PRO A 197 5.19 6.91 -13.98
CA PRO A 197 4.22 7.76 -13.28
C PRO A 197 3.95 7.30 -11.86
N MET A 198 3.46 8.23 -11.04
CA MET A 198 2.75 7.88 -9.80
C MET A 198 1.28 7.66 -10.10
N CYS A 199 0.69 6.72 -9.37
CA CYS A 199 -0.69 6.34 -9.50
C CYS A 199 -1.40 6.35 -8.14
N ILE A 200 -2.71 6.56 -8.20
CA ILE A 200 -3.65 6.23 -7.14
C ILE A 200 -4.24 4.86 -7.46
N PHE A 201 -4.19 3.96 -6.49
CA PHE A 201 -4.68 2.58 -6.60
C PHE A 201 -5.89 2.42 -5.71
N HIS A 202 -7.07 2.20 -6.29
CA HIS A 202 -8.31 1.92 -5.55
C HIS A 202 -8.40 0.42 -5.22
N ASP A 203 -7.47 -0.06 -4.41
CA ASP A 203 -7.26 -1.47 -4.10
C ASP A 203 -7.51 -1.84 -2.63
N GLN A 204 -7.82 -0.87 -1.76
CA GLN A 204 -7.87 -1.08 -0.31
C GLN A 204 -9.28 -1.36 0.21
N ASP A 205 -9.39 -2.24 1.21
CA ASP A 205 -10.65 -2.43 1.93
C ASP A 205 -10.84 -1.38 3.03
N ILE A 206 -11.70 -0.39 2.76
CA ILE A 206 -12.04 0.67 3.71
C ILE A 206 -12.72 0.14 4.99
N GLN A 207 -13.40 -1.01 4.95
CA GLN A 207 -14.01 -1.58 6.16
C GLN A 207 -12.96 -2.06 7.13
N ILE A 208 -11.83 -2.57 6.62
CA ILE A 208 -10.71 -2.97 7.46
C ILE A 208 -10.11 -1.74 8.13
N VAL A 209 -9.76 -0.71 7.34
CA VAL A 209 -9.22 0.56 7.88
C VAL A 209 -10.14 1.13 8.97
N LYS A 210 -11.45 1.21 8.71
CA LYS A 210 -12.44 1.66 9.71
C LYS A 210 -12.47 0.81 10.97
N GLY A 211 -12.33 -0.51 10.83
CA GLY A 211 -12.27 -1.43 11.97
C GLY A 211 -11.00 -1.26 12.79
N LEU A 212 -9.89 -0.87 12.16
CA LEU A 212 -8.61 -0.68 12.84
C LEU A 212 -8.53 0.68 13.56
N MET A 213 -8.95 1.78 12.92
CA MET A 213 -8.71 3.16 13.38
C MET A 213 -9.17 3.58 14.80
N PRO A 214 -10.19 2.95 15.42
CA PRO A 214 -10.63 3.30 16.78
C PRO A 214 -9.66 2.88 17.90
N HIS A 215 -8.68 2.02 17.62
CA HIS A 215 -7.79 1.46 18.64
C HIS A 215 -6.68 2.45 19.02
N GLU A 216 -6.33 2.51 20.31
CA GLU A 216 -5.45 3.54 20.87
C GLU A 216 -4.00 3.51 20.34
N TYR A 217 -3.54 2.31 19.96
CA TYR A 217 -2.20 2.08 19.40
C TYR A 217 -2.16 2.25 17.88
N LEU A 218 -3.27 2.67 17.27
CA LEU A 218 -3.36 3.01 15.87
C LEU A 218 -3.50 4.52 15.68
N PHE A 219 -2.45 5.12 15.13
CA PHE A 219 -2.36 6.56 14.89
C PHE A 219 -2.96 6.95 13.54
N THR A 220 -3.51 8.16 13.48
CA THR A 220 -3.87 8.76 12.19
C THR A 220 -2.62 9.37 11.59
N ALA A 221 -2.19 8.87 10.44
CA ALA A 221 -1.11 9.44 9.63
C ALA A 221 -1.60 9.62 8.20
N SER A 222 -1.21 10.71 7.53
CA SER A 222 -1.73 11.02 6.20
C SER A 222 -1.16 10.15 5.10
N ASP A 223 0.08 9.69 5.25
CA ASP A 223 0.91 9.19 4.14
C ASP A 223 0.87 10.16 2.94
N GLY A 224 0.61 11.45 3.20
CA GLY A 224 0.49 12.48 2.18
C GLY A 224 1.87 12.82 1.63
N TRP A 225 2.00 12.79 0.31
CA TRP A 225 3.24 13.19 -0.35
C TRP A 225 3.30 14.71 -0.45
N VAL A 226 4.51 15.25 -0.54
CA VAL A 226 4.69 16.66 -0.88
C VAL A 226 4.15 16.86 -2.29
N ILE A 227 3.13 17.72 -2.41
CA ILE A 227 2.45 17.96 -3.68
C ILE A 227 3.32 18.92 -4.49
N PRO A 228 3.81 18.49 -5.67
CA PRO A 228 4.55 19.39 -6.54
C PRO A 228 3.68 20.57 -6.96
N GLN A 229 4.29 21.75 -7.09
CA GLN A 229 3.60 22.93 -7.60
C GLN A 229 3.04 22.62 -9.00
N GLY A 230 1.73 22.81 -9.19
CA GLY A 230 1.03 22.52 -10.44
C GLY A 230 0.45 21.11 -10.55
N SER A 231 0.59 20.25 -9.54
CA SER A 231 -0.13 18.97 -9.49
C SER A 231 -1.60 19.20 -9.12
N ASP A 232 -2.49 18.88 -10.06
CA ASP A 232 -3.94 19.13 -9.93
C ASP A 232 -4.73 17.90 -9.46
N VAL A 233 -4.11 16.72 -9.40
CA VAL A 233 -4.78 15.45 -9.06
C VAL A 233 -4.15 14.70 -7.85
N PRO A 234 -3.71 15.37 -6.77
CA PRO A 234 -3.12 14.70 -5.61
C PRO A 234 -4.10 13.74 -4.92
N HIS A 235 -3.57 12.69 -4.30
CA HIS A 235 -4.42 11.85 -3.45
C HIS A 235 -5.03 12.71 -2.31
N PRO A 236 -6.35 12.64 -2.05
CA PRO A 236 -7.03 13.48 -1.05
C PRO A 236 -6.47 13.35 0.38
N ARG A 237 -5.78 12.25 0.70
CA ARG A 237 -5.10 12.04 1.98
C ARG A 237 -4.10 13.15 2.33
N CYS A 238 -3.56 13.84 1.33
CA CYS A 238 -2.63 14.96 1.51
C CYS A 238 -3.26 16.17 2.23
N TYR A 239 -4.58 16.34 2.15
CA TYR A 239 -5.28 17.49 2.74
C TYR A 239 -6.40 17.10 3.72
N GLY A 240 -6.99 15.91 3.56
CA GLY A 240 -8.22 15.53 4.25
C GLY A 240 -8.05 14.54 5.40
N THR A 241 -6.86 13.95 5.60
CA THR A 241 -6.71 12.80 6.51
C THR A 241 -7.25 13.04 7.92
N PHE A 242 -6.82 14.10 8.59
CA PHE A 242 -7.21 14.34 9.98
C PHE A 242 -8.70 14.67 10.13
N PRO A 243 -9.29 15.58 9.32
CA PRO A 243 -10.75 15.76 9.30
C PRO A 243 -11.53 14.47 9.05
N CYS A 244 -11.12 13.66 8.07
CA CYS A 244 -11.77 12.38 7.76
C CYS A 244 -11.65 11.37 8.91
N ALA A 245 -10.51 11.32 9.58
CA ALA A 245 -10.29 10.42 10.72
C ALA A 245 -11.20 10.73 11.91
N VAL A 246 -11.50 12.01 12.16
CA VAL A 246 -12.48 12.42 13.19
C VAL A 246 -13.86 11.84 12.85
N ILE A 247 -14.30 11.95 11.60
CA ILE A 247 -15.60 11.41 11.14
C ILE A 247 -15.64 9.88 11.30
N VAL A 248 -14.58 9.18 10.89
CA VAL A 248 -14.49 7.71 11.03
C VAL A 248 -14.56 7.29 12.51
N ARG A 249 -13.83 7.96 13.40
CA ARG A 249 -13.84 7.62 14.84
C ARG A 249 -15.18 7.93 15.51
N GLN A 250 -15.84 9.04 15.15
CA GLN A 250 -17.18 9.36 15.66
C GLN A 250 -18.21 8.32 15.23
N THR A 251 -18.20 7.92 13.96
CA THR A 251 -19.16 6.95 13.42
C THR A 251 -18.89 5.50 13.87
N ALA A 252 -17.65 5.16 14.21
CA ALA A 252 -17.32 3.87 14.83
C ALA A 252 -17.85 3.74 16.27
N GLY A 253 -17.90 4.86 17.03
CA GLY A 253 -18.51 4.92 18.35
C GLY A 253 -20.05 5.03 18.32
N GLU A 254 -20.59 5.64 17.26
CA GLU A 254 -22.03 5.76 17.01
C GLU A 254 -22.53 4.63 16.11
N VAL A 255 -22.72 3.43 16.66
CA VAL A 255 -23.66 2.46 16.07
C VAL A 255 -25.08 3.03 16.26
N LYS A 256 -25.49 4.07 15.50
CA LYS A 256 -26.90 4.46 15.26
C LYS A 256 -27.22 5.76 14.46
N THR A 257 -26.30 6.43 13.77
CA THR A 257 -26.67 7.65 13.00
C THR A 257 -26.33 7.57 11.51
N SER A 258 -27.18 8.26 10.73
CA SER A 258 -27.46 8.17 9.29
C SER A 258 -26.25 7.98 8.32
N PRO A 259 -26.38 7.17 7.25
CA PRO A 259 -25.31 6.86 6.29
C PRO A 259 -24.78 8.01 5.42
N SER A 260 -25.41 9.19 5.39
CA SER A 260 -25.21 10.14 4.30
C SER A 260 -23.97 11.04 4.40
N ALA A 261 -23.42 11.26 5.60
CA ALA A 261 -22.26 12.16 5.78
C ALA A 261 -20.90 11.46 5.73
N ALA A 262 -20.84 10.17 6.07
CA ALA A 262 -19.60 9.41 6.10
C ALA A 262 -19.14 8.96 4.70
N LEU A 263 -20.05 8.86 3.73
CA LEU A 263 -19.75 8.29 2.42
C LEU A 263 -18.94 9.23 1.51
N SER A 264 -19.17 10.54 1.58
CA SER A 264 -18.57 11.51 0.66
C SER A 264 -17.08 11.81 0.94
N CYS A 265 -16.61 11.61 2.17
CA CYS A 265 -15.19 11.75 2.50
C CYS A 265 -14.33 10.54 2.09
N LEU A 266 -14.95 9.39 1.81
CA LEU A 266 -14.28 8.10 1.66
C LEU A 266 -14.26 7.58 0.21
N LEU A 267 -14.96 8.25 -0.69
CA LEU A 267 -15.17 7.85 -2.09
C LEU A 267 -14.39 8.71 -3.11
N LEU A 268 -13.55 9.62 -2.62
CA LEU A 268 -12.55 10.35 -3.42
C LEU A 268 -11.17 9.74 -3.14
#